data_AF-A0A348MY02-F1
#
_entry.id   AF-A0A348MY02-F1
#
_cell.length_a   1.000
_cell.length_b   1.000
_cell.length_c   1.000
_cell.angle_alpha   90.00
_cell.angle_beta   90.00
_cell.angle_gamma   90.00
#
_symmetry.space_group_name_H-M   'P 1'
#
loop_
_entity.id
_entity.type
_entity.pdbx_description
1 polymer ?
#
loop_
_entity_poly.entity_id
_entity_poly.type
_entity_poly.pdbx_seq_one_letter_code
_entity_poly.pdbx_strand_id
1 'polypeptide(L)'
;MTTLHYVSQGFALVVHPSSATFHLESSQQIRAIEITEPKLYRDVYVQVVASKAQDPAVNTVYELIREVTANMHYQGCWRGELLDNKYTRSVSL
;
A
#
# COMPACT_ATOMS: atom_id res chain seq x y z
N MET A 1 -7.39 2.30 -21.22
CA MET A 1 -7.93 3.17 -20.15
C MET A 1 -8.04 2.37 -18.88
N THR A 2 -7.71 2.95 -17.72
CA THR A 2 -7.71 2.25 -16.42
C THR A 2 -9.01 2.52 -15.65
N THR A 3 -9.43 1.60 -14.78
CA THR A 3 -10.64 1.72 -13.95
C THR A 3 -10.69 3.02 -13.13
N LEU A 4 -9.55 3.47 -12.61
CA LEU A 4 -9.45 4.70 -11.81
C LEU A 4 -9.85 5.97 -12.59
N HIS A 5 -9.68 5.99 -13.92
CA HIS A 5 -10.09 7.13 -14.75
C HIS A 5 -11.61 7.31 -14.78
N TYR A 6 -12.37 6.23 -14.88
CA TYR A 6 -13.83 6.29 -14.85
C TYR A 6 -14.35 6.71 -13.47
N VAL A 7 -13.67 6.28 -12.40
CA VAL A 7 -14.02 6.63 -11.02
C VAL A 7 -13.78 8.11 -10.76
N SER A 8 -12.67 8.69 -11.23
CA SER A 8 -12.40 10.14 -11.04
C SER A 8 -13.36 11.05 -11.83
N GLN A 9 -14.01 10.51 -12.87
CA GLN A 9 -15.06 11.21 -13.62
C GLN A 9 -16.48 10.99 -13.05
N GLY A 10 -16.61 10.20 -11.98
CA GLY A 10 -17.90 9.95 -11.33
C GLY A 10 -18.76 8.87 -12.01
N PHE A 11 -18.20 8.06 -12.92
CA PHE A 11 -18.97 7.02 -13.63
C PHE A 11 -19.16 5.72 -12.83
N ALA A 12 -18.38 5.50 -11.77
CA ALA A 12 -18.44 4.27 -10.99
C ALA A 12 -17.92 4.45 -9.56
N LEU A 13 -18.28 3.49 -8.70
CA LEU A 13 -17.60 3.22 -7.43
C LEU A 13 -16.73 1.97 -7.58
N VAL A 14 -15.60 1.94 -6.89
CA VAL A 14 -14.68 0.81 -6.93
C VAL A 14 -14.10 0.53 -5.54
N VAL A 15 -13.84 -0.74 -5.26
CA VAL A 15 -13.14 -1.17 -4.05
C VAL A 15 -11.67 -1.39 -4.40
N HIS A 16 -10.79 -0.65 -3.75
CA HIS A 16 -9.34 -0.75 -3.91
C HIS A 16 -8.64 -0.70 -2.56
N PRO A 17 -7.43 -1.31 -2.43
CA PRO A 17 -6.58 -1.04 -1.29
C PRO A 17 -6.18 0.45 -1.28
N SER A 18 -6.02 1.01 -0.08
CA SER A 18 -5.61 2.41 0.12
C SER A 18 -4.35 2.80 -0.67
N SER A 19 -3.41 1.86 -0.81
CA SER A 19 -2.17 2.05 -1.56
C SER A 19 -2.36 2.32 -3.06
N ALA A 20 -3.52 1.99 -3.65
CA ALA A 20 -3.82 2.26 -5.05
C ALA A 20 -4.44 3.64 -5.29
N THR A 21 -4.98 4.29 -4.25
CA THR A 21 -5.82 5.48 -4.37
C THR A 21 -5.26 6.71 -3.65
N PHE A 22 -4.30 6.55 -2.74
CA PHE A 22 -3.86 7.64 -1.85
C PHE A 22 -3.36 8.90 -2.59
N HIS A 23 -2.74 8.78 -3.77
CA HIS A 23 -2.34 9.94 -4.57
C HIS A 23 -3.55 10.70 -5.14
N LEU A 24 -4.61 10.00 -5.55
CA LEU A 24 -5.84 10.62 -6.05
C LEU A 24 -6.64 11.27 -4.92
N GLU A 25 -6.62 10.65 -3.73
CA GLU A 25 -7.18 11.23 -2.51
C GLU A 25 -6.44 12.52 -2.11
N SER A 26 -5.10 12.49 -2.10
CA SER A 26 -4.29 13.66 -1.73
C SER A 26 -4.42 14.82 -2.73
N SER A 27 -4.67 14.52 -4.01
CA SER A 27 -4.94 15.53 -5.03
C SER A 27 -6.43 15.91 -5.15
N GLN A 28 -7.29 15.46 -4.22
CA GLN A 28 -8.74 15.74 -4.21
C GLN A 28 -9.48 15.33 -5.50
N GLN A 29 -8.94 14.39 -6.27
CA GLN A 29 -9.58 13.89 -7.49
C GLN A 29 -10.65 12.84 -7.20
N ILE A 30 -10.56 12.20 -6.04
CA ILE A 30 -11.57 11.28 -5.54
C ILE A 30 -11.77 11.52 -4.04
N ARG A 31 -12.88 10.99 -3.51
CA ARG A 31 -13.11 10.87 -2.07
C ARG A 31 -13.22 9.38 -1.72
N ALA A 32 -12.33 8.89 -0.86
CA ALA A 32 -12.46 7.55 -0.33
C ALA A 32 -13.66 7.43 0.60
N ILE A 33 -14.34 6.28 0.52
CA ILE A 33 -15.42 5.88 1.42
C ILE A 33 -14.89 4.65 2.16
N GLU A 34 -14.80 4.73 3.49
CA GLU A 34 -14.36 3.61 4.32
C GLU A 34 -15.46 2.54 4.40
N ILE A 35 -15.09 1.30 4.10
CA ILE A 35 -15.97 0.14 4.31
C ILE A 35 -15.74 -0.34 5.73
N THR A 36 -16.71 -0.08 6.61
CA THR A 36 -16.62 -0.43 8.03
C THR A 36 -17.13 -1.85 8.32
N GLU A 37 -18.08 -2.35 7.53
CA GLU A 37 -18.70 -3.67 7.71
C GLU A 37 -18.94 -4.37 6.36
N PRO A 38 -18.32 -5.54 6.09
CA PRO A 38 -17.22 -6.10 6.87
C PRO A 38 -15.95 -5.26 6.67
N LYS A 39 -15.15 -5.12 7.72
CA LYS A 39 -13.84 -4.47 7.57
C LYS A 39 -12.95 -5.31 6.64
N LEU A 40 -12.44 -4.69 5.58
CA LEU A 40 -11.70 -5.39 4.53
C LEU A 40 -10.19 -5.32 4.76
N TYR A 41 -9.53 -6.48 4.67
CA TYR A 41 -8.08 -6.61 4.78
C TYR A 41 -7.56 -7.63 3.77
N ARG A 42 -6.27 -7.54 3.45
CA ARG A 42 -5.56 -8.57 2.71
C ARG A 42 -4.12 -8.63 3.17
N ASP A 43 -3.54 -9.82 3.17
CA ASP A 43 -2.11 -9.98 3.36
C ASP A 43 -1.36 -9.65 2.07
N VAL A 44 -0.21 -9.02 2.21
CA VAL A 44 0.69 -8.70 1.10
C VAL A 44 2.07 -9.22 1.44
N TYR A 45 2.58 -10.10 0.58
CA TYR A 45 3.86 -10.77 0.78
C TYR A 45 4.84 -10.36 -0.32
N VAL A 46 6.11 -10.21 0.07
CA VAL A 46 7.23 -10.07 -0.86
C VAL A 46 8.02 -11.37 -0.80
N GLN A 47 8.18 -12.03 -1.95
CA GLN A 47 8.88 -13.30 -2.04
C GLN A 47 10.09 -13.20 -2.95
N VAL A 48 11.22 -13.73 -2.48
CA VAL A 48 12.44 -13.90 -3.28
C VAL A 48 12.56 -15.37 -3.65
N VAL A 49 12.82 -15.65 -4.93
CA VAL A 49 13.08 -17.03 -5.37
C VAL A 49 14.40 -17.53 -4.78
N ALA A 50 14.42 -18.78 -4.31
CA ALA A 50 15.57 -19.33 -3.57
C ALA A 50 16.90 -19.20 -4.32
N SER A 51 16.88 -19.37 -5.64
CA SER A 51 18.08 -19.24 -6.51
C SER A 51 18.66 -17.82 -6.55
N LYS A 52 17.92 -16.82 -6.09
CA LYS A 52 18.30 -15.40 -6.09
C LYS A 52 18.48 -14.82 -4.68
N ALA A 53 18.30 -15.62 -3.63
CA ALA A 53 18.38 -15.15 -2.24
C ALA A 53 19.78 -14.64 -1.85
N GLN A 54 20.83 -15.06 -2.55
CA GLN A 54 22.21 -14.60 -2.31
C GLN A 54 22.65 -13.49 -3.25
N ASP A 55 21.79 -13.05 -4.17
CA ASP A 55 22.11 -11.98 -5.11
C ASP A 55 22.07 -10.63 -4.37
N PRO A 56 23.20 -9.90 -4.26
CA PRO A 56 23.25 -8.65 -3.50
C PRO A 56 22.29 -7.58 -4.03
N ALA A 57 22.05 -7.55 -5.34
CA ALA A 57 21.12 -6.60 -5.94
C ALA A 57 19.68 -6.92 -5.54
N VAL A 58 19.31 -8.21 -5.53
CA VAL A 58 17.98 -8.66 -5.11
C VAL A 58 17.75 -8.36 -3.63
N ASN A 59 18.74 -8.62 -2.78
CA ASN A 59 18.65 -8.31 -1.35
C ASN A 59 18.52 -6.80 -1.10
N THR A 60 19.21 -5.97 -1.89
CA THR A 60 19.07 -4.50 -1.80
C THR A 60 17.66 -4.05 -2.17
N VAL A 61 17.09 -4.56 -3.26
CA VAL A 61 15.72 -4.24 -3.68
C VAL A 61 14.70 -4.76 -2.67
N TYR A 62 14.91 -5.95 -2.12
CA TYR A 62 14.05 -6.53 -1.09
C TYR A 62 13.99 -5.62 0.15
N GLU A 63 15.14 -5.13 0.62
CA GLU A 63 15.22 -4.18 1.72
C GLU A 63 14.57 -2.83 1.40
N LEU A 64 14.76 -2.31 0.18
CA LEU A 64 14.13 -1.07 -0.25
C LEU A 64 12.60 -1.17 -0.26
N ILE A 65 12.03 -2.29 -0.74
CA ILE A 65 10.58 -2.50 -0.72
C ILE A 65 10.04 -2.49 0.70
N ARG A 66 10.74 -3.14 1.65
CA ARG A 66 10.36 -3.17 3.07
C ARG A 66 10.38 -1.77 3.68
N GLU A 67 11.45 -1.00 3.43
CA GLU A 67 11.58 0.37 3.94
C GLU A 67 10.49 1.30 3.37
N VAL A 68 10.28 1.28 2.05
CA VAL A 68 9.23 2.09 1.40
C VAL A 68 7.86 1.72 1.94
N THR A 69 7.57 0.43 2.11
CA THR A 69 6.29 -0.04 2.67
C THR A 69 6.07 0.50 4.08
N ALA A 70 7.08 0.44 4.95
CA ALA A 70 7.00 0.98 6.30
C ALA A 70 6.81 2.51 6.31
N ASN A 71 7.48 3.23 5.42
CA ASN A 71 7.31 4.68 5.26
C ASN A 71 5.89 5.06 4.81
N MET A 72 5.35 4.35 3.81
CA MET A 72 3.98 4.59 3.32
C MET A 72 2.92 4.21 4.35
N HIS A 73 3.19 3.18 5.18
CA HIS A 73 2.34 2.81 6.31
C HIS A 73 2.34 3.90 7.39
N TYR A 74 3.52 4.37 7.80
CA TYR A 74 3.69 5.45 8.76
C TYR A 74 2.98 6.75 8.33
N GLN A 75 2.96 7.05 7.03
CA GLN A 75 2.26 8.21 6.46
C GLN A 75 0.74 8.01 6.32
N GLY A 76 0.20 6.83 6.64
CA GLY A 76 -1.22 6.51 6.46
C GLY A 76 -1.67 6.33 5.01
N CYS A 77 -0.73 6.31 4.06
CA CYS A 77 -0.99 6.06 2.63
C CYS A 77 -1.23 4.57 2.34
N TRP A 78 -0.55 3.69 3.08
CA TRP A 78 -0.84 2.26 3.13
C TRP A 78 -1.45 1.93 4.50
N ARG A 79 -2.78 1.85 4.55
CA ARG A 79 -3.54 1.62 5.79
C ARG A 79 -3.60 0.12 6.11
N GLY A 80 -3.58 -0.22 7.39
CA GLY A 80 -3.65 -1.59 7.89
C GLY A 80 -2.61 -1.86 8.98
N GLU A 81 -2.22 -3.12 9.12
CA GLU A 81 -1.16 -3.56 10.01
C GLU A 81 0.13 -3.81 9.23
N LEU A 82 1.26 -3.30 9.74
CA LEU A 82 2.58 -3.60 9.18
C LEU A 82 3.13 -4.84 9.86
N LEU A 83 3.22 -5.95 9.11
CA LEU A 83 3.69 -7.24 9.64
C LEU A 83 5.21 -7.29 9.87
N ASP A 84 5.96 -6.43 9.17
CA ASP A 84 7.40 -6.34 9.28
C ASP A 84 7.79 -5.32 10.37
N ASN A 85 8.58 -5.76 11.34
CA ASN A 85 8.99 -4.95 12.48
C ASN A 85 10.31 -4.18 12.28
N LYS A 86 11.09 -4.47 11.23
CA LYS A 86 12.46 -3.93 11.08
C LYS A 86 12.47 -2.41 10.94
N TYR A 87 11.52 -1.86 10.19
CA TYR A 87 11.42 -0.43 9.90
C TYR A 87 10.21 0.23 10.59
N THR A 88 9.58 -0.46 11.54
CA THR A 88 8.42 0.08 12.26
C THR A 88 8.83 1.32 13.04
N ARG A 89 8.09 2.41 12.82
CA ARG A 89 8.22 3.66 13.57
C ARG A 89 7.07 3.76 14.55
N SER A 90 7.35 4.18 15.78
CA SER A 90 6.30 4.49 16.75
C SER A 90 5.47 5.67 16.24
N VAL A 91 4.19 5.45 16.00
CA VAL A 91 3.24 6.52 15.73
C VAL A 91 3.04 7.27 17.06
N SER A 92 3.50 8.52 17.14
CA SER A 92 3.18 9.39 18.28
C SER A 92 1.70 9.74 18.22
N LEU A 93 0.96 9.35 19.27
CA LEU A 93 -0.45 9.70 19.49
C LEU A 93 -0.64 11.19 19.71
#